data_AF-A0A0N0U4T5-F1
#
_entry.id   AF-A0A0N0U4T5-F1
#
_cell.length_a   1.000
_cell.length_b   1.000
_cell.length_c   1.000
_cell.angle_alpha   90.00
_cell.angle_beta   90.00
_cell.angle_gamma   90.00
#
_symmetry.space_group_name_H-M   'P 1'
#
loop_
_entity.id
_entity.type
_entity.pdbx_description
1 polymer ?
#
loop_
_entity_poly.entity_id
_entity_poly.type
_entity_poly.pdbx_seq_one_letter_code
_entity_poly.pdbx_strand_id
1 'polypeptide(L)' 'MARGQQKIQSQAKAAEKAAKVKKQQGHSANEQKKAAQKALVHVCVVCKAQMPDPKTYKQHFENKHPKNDLPEDLKNI' A
#
# COMPACT_ATOMS: atom_id res chain seq x y z
N MET A 1 32.21 30.84 24.10
CA MET A 1 30.91 30.18 23.82
C MET A 1 30.78 29.61 22.38
N ALA A 2 31.86 29.37 21.61
CA ALA A 2 31.77 28.88 20.22
C ALA A 2 31.65 27.36 20.06
N ARG A 3 32.15 26.58 21.04
CA ARG A 3 32.11 25.09 20.99
C ARG A 3 30.70 24.52 21.20
N GLY A 4 29.85 25.22 21.95
CA GLY A 4 28.45 24.81 22.18
C GLY A 4 27.61 24.90 20.90
N GLN A 5 27.74 26.00 20.15
CA GLN A 5 27.03 26.20 18.89
C GLN A 5 27.41 25.13 17.86
N GLN A 6 28.70 24.80 17.74
CA GLN A 6 29.16 23.73 16.85
C GLN A 6 28.56 22.37 17.24
N LYS A 7 28.53 22.03 18.54
CA LYS A 7 27.93 20.78 19.03
C LYS A 7 26.43 20.68 18.73
N ILE A 8 25.70 21.79 18.82
CA ILE A 8 24.26 21.83 18.51
C ILE A 8 24.02 21.65 17.00
N GLN A 9 24.81 22.32 16.16
CA GLN A 9 24.72 22.16 14.72
C GLN A 9 25.06 20.74 14.25
N SER A 10 26.07 20.11 14.86
CA SER A 10 26.44 18.71 14.56
C SER A 10 25.33 17.74 14.94
N GLN A 11 24.70 17.91 16.11
CA GLN A 11 23.57 17.07 16.52
C GLN A 11 22.34 17.25 15.63
N ALA A 12 22.01 18.49 15.24
CA ALA A 12 20.92 18.77 14.32
C ALA A 12 21.14 18.10 12.95
N LYS A 13 22.36 18.22 12.38
CA LYS A 13 22.72 17.57 11.11
C LYS A 13 22.67 16.04 11.20
N ALA A 14 23.08 15.45 12.32
CA ALA A 14 23.01 14.00 12.52
C ALA A 14 21.56 13.50 12.64
N ALA A 15 20.72 14.21 13.41
CA ALA A 15 19.30 13.91 13.54
C ALA A 15 18.57 14.02 12.19
N GLU A 16 18.88 15.05 11.39
CA GLU A 16 18.28 15.25 10.08
C GLU A 16 18.69 14.14 9.09
N LYS A 17 19.95 13.71 9.11
CA LYS A 17 20.43 12.56 8.32
C LYS A 17 19.73 11.27 8.73
N ALA A 18 19.62 11.00 10.04
CA ALA A 18 18.91 9.81 10.53
C ALA A 18 17.42 9.82 10.15
N ALA A 19 16.75 10.97 10.21
CA ALA A 19 15.36 11.11 9.78
C ALA A 19 15.19 10.88 8.27
N LYS A 20 16.12 11.39 7.44
CA LYS A 20 16.11 11.16 5.99
C LYS A 20 16.32 9.68 5.64
N VAL A 21 17.26 9.01 6.31
CA VAL A 21 17.50 7.57 6.11
C VAL A 21 16.28 6.75 6.53
N LYS A 22 15.65 7.06 7.67
CA LYS A 22 14.42 6.37 8.12
C LYS A 22 13.26 6.55 7.14
N LYS A 23 13.08 7.76 6.58
CA LYS A 23 12.06 8.01 5.55
C LYS A 23 12.34 7.25 4.25
N GLN A 24 13.61 7.07 3.89
CA GLN A 24 13.99 6.29 2.71
C GLN A 24 13.84 4.78 2.91
N GLN A 25 14.07 4.28 4.13
CA GLN A 25 13.95 2.85 4.45
C GLN A 25 12.51 2.33 4.32
N GLY A 26 11.49 3.12 4.66
CA GLY A 26 10.07 2.73 4.53
C GLY A 26 9.46 2.86 3.13
N HIS A 27 10.24 3.30 2.13
CA HIS A 27 9.80 3.48 0.74
C HIS A 27 10.61 2.63 -0.23
N SER A 28 11.09 1.46 0.22
CA SER A 28 11.66 0.48 -0.69
C SER A 28 10.59 0.06 -1.69
N ALA A 29 10.86 0.24 -2.99
CA ALA A 29 9.98 -0.20 -4.06
C ALA A 29 9.60 -1.69 -3.94
N ASN A 30 10.43 -2.50 -3.28
CA ASN A 30 10.16 -3.90 -3.03
C ASN A 30 9.08 -4.09 -1.93
N GLU A 31 9.09 -3.26 -0.89
CA GLU A 31 8.06 -3.30 0.16
C GLU A 31 6.71 -2.78 -0.33
N GLN A 32 6.71 -1.73 -1.15
CA GLN A 32 5.48 -1.23 -1.79
C GLN A 32 4.89 -2.28 -2.74
N LYS A 33 5.72 -2.98 -3.53
CA LYS A 33 5.27 -4.09 -4.37
C LYS A 33 4.69 -5.25 -3.55
N LYS A 34 5.33 -5.62 -2.43
CA LYS A 34 4.80 -6.66 -1.53
C LYS A 34 3.49 -6.25 -0.88
N ALA A 35 3.34 -4.99 -0.47
CA ALA A 35 2.10 -4.46 0.08
C ALA A 35 0.98 -4.48 -0.98
N ALA A 36 1.28 -4.09 -2.23
CA ALA A 36 0.32 -4.14 -3.33
C ALA A 36 -0.11 -5.57 -3.68
N GLN A 37 0.81 -6.53 -3.68
CA GLN A 37 0.47 -7.95 -3.89
C GLN A 37 -0.38 -8.52 -2.75
N LYS A 38 -0.10 -8.13 -1.50
CA LYS A 38 -0.95 -8.50 -0.35
C LYS A 38 -2.33 -7.86 -0.40
N ALA A 39 -2.46 -6.71 -1.07
CA ALA A 39 -3.75 -6.05 -1.22
C ALA A 39 -4.67 -6.78 -2.21
N LEU A 40 -4.15 -7.60 -3.14
CA LEU A 40 -4.94 -8.37 -4.11
C LEU A 40 -5.57 -9.62 -3.47
N VAL A 41 -6.58 -9.42 -2.63
CA VAL A 41 -7.19 -10.49 -1.82
C VAL A 41 -8.36 -11.18 -2.54
N HIS A 42 -9.08 -10.47 -3.42
CA HIS A 42 -10.31 -10.99 -4.04
C HIS A 42 -10.04 -11.53 -5.43
N VAL A 43 -10.49 -12.76 -5.71
CA VAL A 43 -10.32 -13.39 -7.02
C VAL A 43 -11.68 -13.60 -7.65
N CYS A 44 -11.84 -13.14 -8.89
CA CYS A 44 -13.06 -13.37 -9.66
C CYS A 44 -13.22 -14.84 -9.99
N VAL A 45 -14.37 -15.44 -9.63
CA VAL A 45 -14.67 -16.85 -9.91
C VAL A 45 -14.82 -17.17 -11.41
N VAL A 46 -15.16 -16.17 -12.23
CA VAL A 46 -15.40 -16.36 -13.67
C VAL A 46 -14.11 -16.23 -14.48
N CYS A 47 -13.39 -15.12 -14.32
CA CYS A 47 -12.22 -14.80 -15.15
C CYS A 47 -10.88 -14.82 -14.39
N LYS A 48 -10.88 -15.16 -13.09
CA LYS A 48 -9.68 -15.22 -12.23
C LYS A 48 -8.92 -13.89 -12.09
N ALA A 49 -9.55 -12.77 -12.44
CA ALA A 49 -8.99 -11.44 -12.18
C ALA A 49 -8.85 -11.19 -10.68
N GLN A 50 -7.71 -10.67 -10.24
CA GLN A 50 -7.44 -10.32 -8.86
C GLN A 50 -7.79 -8.85 -8.62
N MET A 51 -8.59 -8.58 -7.59
CA MET A 51 -9.08 -7.26 -7.23
C MET A 51 -8.66 -6.94 -5.79
N PRO A 52 -8.24 -5.70 -5.51
CA PRO A 52 -7.69 -5.35 -4.21
C PRO A 52 -8.76 -5.14 -3.14
N ASP A 53 -10.00 -4.88 -3.54
CA ASP A 53 -11.08 -4.56 -2.64
C ASP A 53 -12.41 -5.13 -3.16
N PRO A 54 -13.35 -5.43 -2.26
CA PRO A 54 -14.59 -6.08 -2.62
C PRO A 54 -15.55 -5.16 -3.40
N LYS A 55 -15.44 -3.83 -3.25
CA LYS A 55 -16.27 -2.87 -3.99
C LYS A 55 -15.90 -2.88 -5.46
N THR A 56 -14.61 -2.87 -5.78
CA THR A 56 -14.11 -2.98 -7.15
C THR A 56 -14.38 -4.39 -7.70
N TYR A 57 -14.39 -5.43 -6.86
CA TYR A 57 -14.80 -6.78 -7.28
C TYR A 57 -16.29 -6.84 -7.67
N LYS A 58 -17.18 -6.22 -6.88
CA LYS A 58 -18.61 -6.10 -7.21
C LYS A 58 -18.83 -5.35 -8.53
N GLN A 59 -18.18 -4.19 -8.68
CA GLN A 59 -18.26 -3.40 -9.91
C GLN A 59 -17.68 -4.15 -11.13
N HIS A 60 -16.61 -4.93 -10.94
CA HIS A 60 -16.10 -5.82 -11.98
C HIS A 60 -17.14 -6.86 -12.40
N PHE A 61 -17.81 -7.48 -11.43
CA PHE A 61 -18.78 -8.54 -11.68
C PHE A 61 -20.02 -8.03 -12.42
N GLU A 62 -20.58 -6.91 -11.98
CA GLU A 62 -21.76 -6.29 -12.60
C GLU A 62 -21.50 -5.84 -14.06
N ASN A 63 -20.30 -5.32 -14.35
CA ASN A 63 -19.97 -4.80 -15.68
C ASN A 63 -19.44 -5.86 -16.66
N LYS A 64 -18.72 -6.88 -16.16
CA LYS A 64 -18.04 -7.88 -17.02
C LYS A 64 -18.74 -9.23 -17.04
N HIS A 65 -19.51 -9.57 -16.00
CA HIS A 65 -20.24 -10.84 -15.89
C HIS A 65 -21.74 -10.63 -15.69
N PRO A 66 -22.44 -9.84 -16.55
CA PRO A 66 -23.84 -9.46 -16.35
C PRO A 66 -24.84 -10.64 -16.43
N LYS A 67 -24.38 -11.81 -16.88
CA LYS A 67 -25.19 -13.03 -16.99
C LYS A 67 -25.02 -13.98 -15.80
N ASN A 68 -24.05 -13.72 -14.93
CA ASN A 68 -23.79 -14.58 -13.78
C ASN A 68 -24.36 -13.90 -12.53
N ASP A 69 -24.94 -14.69 -11.64
CA ASP A 69 -25.38 -14.18 -10.34
C ASP A 69 -24.18 -13.75 -9.49
N LEU A 70 -24.32 -12.60 -8.81
CA LEU A 70 -23.30 -12.13 -7.88
C LEU A 70 -23.04 -13.23 -6.83
N PRO A 71 -21.78 -13.60 -6.59
CA PRO A 71 -21.46 -14.58 -5.56
C PRO A 71 -21.91 -14.05 -4.19
N GLU A 72 -22.38 -14.93 -3.31
CA GLU A 72 -22.97 -14.56 -2.01
C GLU A 72 -21.99 -13.80 -1.11
N ASP A 73 -20.68 -14.09 -1.22
CA ASP A 73 -19.60 -13.33 -0.58
C ASP A 73 -19.54 -11.85 -0.97
N LEU A 74 -20.09 -11.47 -2.13
CA LEU A 74 -20.14 -10.08 -2.61
C LEU A 74 -21.49 -9.38 -2.35
N LYS A 75 -22.54 -10.13 -1.97
CA LYS A 75 -23.89 -9.56 -1.79
C LYS A 75 -24.02 -8.74 -0.50
N ASN A 76 -23.20 -9.02 0.52
CA ASN A 76 -23.24 -8.38 1.84
C ASN A 76 -22.11 -7.36 2.10
N ILE A 77 -21.43 -6.90 1.05
CA ILE A 77 -20.39 -5.86 1.12
C ILE A 77 -20.91 -4.53 0.56
#